data_AF-A0A662TYI8-F1
#
_entry.id   AF-A0A662TYI8-F1
#
_cell.length_a   1.000
_cell.length_b   1.000
_cell.length_c   1.000
_cell.angle_alpha   90.00
_cell.angle_beta   90.00
_cell.angle_gamma   90.00
#
_symmetry.space_group_name_H-M   'P 1'
#
loop_
_entity.id
_entity.type
_entity.pdbx_description
1 polymer ?
#
loop_
_entity_poly.entity_id
_entity_poly.type
_entity_poly.pdbx_seq_one_letter_code
_entity_poly.pdbx_strand_id
1 'polypeptide(L)' 'MFNKILIANRGEVAVRIIRAAKELGIKTVTVYTKYDIVSLHVILSDEAYRIDDYLNAS' A
#
# COMPACT_ATOMS: atom_id res chain seq x y z
N MET A 1 12.71 16.55 2.26
CA MET A 1 12.62 15.07 2.18
C MET A 1 11.23 14.67 2.67
N PHE A 2 10.61 13.61 2.13
CA PHE A 2 9.25 13.19 2.53
C PHE A 2 9.27 12.37 3.83
N ASN A 3 8.27 12.55 4.69
CA ASN A 3 8.15 11.79 5.95
C ASN A 3 7.16 10.62 5.82
N LYS A 4 6.24 10.68 4.84
CA LYS A 4 5.22 9.68 4.57
C LYS A 4 4.84 9.71 3.09
N ILE A 5 4.58 8.54 2.49
CA ILE A 5 4.13 8.40 1.10
C ILE A 5 2.90 7.49 0.97
N LEU A 6 2.04 7.78 0.01
CA LEU A 6 0.96 6.91 -0.44
C LEU A 6 1.41 6.08 -1.64
N ILE A 7 1.17 4.77 -1.59
CA ILE A 7 1.47 3.82 -2.65
C ILE A 7 0.13 3.36 -3.25
N ALA A 8 -0.30 4.05 -4.31
CA ALA A 8 -1.51 3.72 -5.06
C ALA A 8 -1.26 2.56 -6.06
N ASN A 9 -0.78 1.44 -5.53
CA ASN A 9 -0.46 0.23 -6.31
C ASN A 9 -0.62 -1.02 -5.42
N ARG A 10 -0.53 -2.22 -6.00
CA ARG A 10 -0.63 -3.52 -5.32
C ARG A 10 0.53 -4.45 -5.72
N GLY A 11 0.57 -5.65 -5.16
CA GLY A 11 1.49 -6.71 -5.60
C GLY A 11 2.96 -6.37 -5.37
N GLU A 12 3.86 -6.93 -6.20
CA GLU A 12 5.30 -6.83 -5.95
C GLU A 12 5.85 -5.40 -6.08
N VAL A 13 5.24 -4.56 -6.91
CA VAL A 13 5.67 -3.16 -7.08
C VAL A 13 5.43 -2.38 -5.80
N ALA A 14 4.27 -2.55 -5.17
CA ALA A 14 3.99 -1.92 -3.88
C ALA A 14 4.96 -2.41 -2.79
N VAL A 15 5.23 -3.72 -2.74
CA VAL A 15 6.22 -4.30 -1.81
C VAL A 15 7.63 -3.72 -2.02
N ARG A 16 8.04 -3.54 -3.28
CA ARG A 16 9.34 -2.95 -3.62
C ARG A 16 9.47 -1.51 -3.12
N ILE A 17 8.42 -0.70 -3.30
CA ILE A 17 8.40 0.70 -2.82
C ILE A 17 8.42 0.74 -1.29
N ILE A 18 7.66 -0.13 -0.61
CA ILE A 18 7.64 -0.20 0.86
C ILE A 18 9.04 -0.46 1.42
N ARG A 19 9.77 -1.42 0.84
CA ARG A 19 11.13 -1.76 1.28
C ARG A 19 12.09 -0.57 1.14
N ALA A 20 12.06 0.10 -0.01
CA ALA A 20 12.89 1.29 -0.24
C ALA A 20 12.52 2.44 0.72
N ALA A 21 11.23 2.69 0.95
CA ALA A 21 10.77 3.72 1.89
C ALA A 21 11.23 3.42 3.33
N LYS A 22 11.19 2.15 3.74
CA LYS A 22 11.63 1.70 5.06
C LYS A 22 13.14 1.91 5.27
N GLU A 23 13.97 1.64 4.25
CA GLU A 23 15.41 1.92 4.28
C GLU A 23 15.72 3.42 4.45
N LEU A 24 14.83 4.29 3.97
CA LEU A 24 14.96 5.75 4.06
C LEU A 24 14.25 6.35 5.29
N GLY A 25 13.64 5.53 6.15
CA GLY A 25 12.88 6.00 7.31
C GLY A 25 11.57 6.73 6.96
N ILE A 26 11.02 6.49 5.77
CA ILE A 26 9.78 7.12 5.28
C ILE A 26 8.60 6.20 5.58
N LYS A 27 7.54 6.74 6.20
CA LYS A 27 6.31 5.99 6.48
C LYS A 27 5.51 5.70 5.21
N THR A 28 4.79 4.59 5.19
CA THR A 28 4.09 4.07 4.01
C THR A 28 2.61 3.90 4.27
N VAL A 29 1.80 4.39 3.33
CA VAL A 29 0.35 4.16 3.28
C VAL A 29 0.04 3.38 2.02
N THR A 30 -0.71 2.28 2.11
CA THR A 30 -1.20 1.52 0.95
C THR A 30 -2.72 1.55 0.86
N VAL A 31 -3.23 1.25 -0.33
CA VAL A 31 -4.65 0.98 -0.58
C VAL A 31 -4.84 -0.47 -1.01
N TYR A 32 -6.00 -1.04 -0.69
CA TYR A 32 -6.30 -2.44 -1.00
C TYR A 32 -7.79 -2.67 -1.20
N THR A 33 -8.14 -3.65 -2.05
CA THR A 33 -9.53 -4.10 -2.22
C THR A 33 -9.83 -5.25 -1.24
N LYS A 34 -11.10 -5.68 -1.14
CA LYS A 34 -11.45 -6.87 -0.33
C LYS A 34 -10.66 -8.13 -0.70
N TYR A 35 -10.21 -8.25 -1.94
CA TYR A 35 -9.42 -9.39 -2.43
C TYR A 35 -7.95 -9.33 -2.01
N ASP A 36 -7.48 -8.15 -1.65
CA ASP A 36 -6.07 -7.89 -1.30
C ASP A 36 -5.81 -7.91 0.21
N ILE A 37 -6.82 -8.19 1.05
CA ILE A 37 -6.72 -8.05 2.51
C ILE A 37 -5.59 -8.85 3.16
N VAL A 38 -5.19 -9.97 2.54
CA VAL A 38 -4.05 -10.81 2.98
C VAL A 38 -2.81 -10.64 2.09
N SER A 39 -2.82 -9.66 1.18
CA SER A 39 -1.69 -9.43 0.27
C SER A 39 -0.50 -8.83 1.00
N LEU A 40 0.70 -9.16 0.52
CA LEU A 40 1.94 -8.78 1.19
C LEU A 40 2.12 -7.26 1.31
N HIS A 41 1.68 -6.46 0.34
CA HIS A 41 1.79 -5.01 0.41
C HIS A 41 0.93 -4.40 1.53
N VAL A 42 -0.20 -5.02 1.87
CA VAL A 42 -1.07 -4.61 2.99
C VAL A 42 -0.39 -4.94 4.32
N ILE A 43 0.16 -6.15 4.44
CA ILE A 43 0.81 -6.63 5.67
C ILE A 43 2.07 -5.82 5.98
N LEU A 44 2.81 -5.37 4.97
CA LEU A 44 4.11 -4.71 5.17
C LEU A 44 4.03 -3.20 5.37
N SER A 45 2.94 -2.53 4.98
CA SER A 45 2.82 -1.07 5.10
C SER A 45 2.51 -0.60 6.53
N ASP A 46 2.91 0.63 6.87
CA ASP A 46 2.59 1.20 8.19
C ASP A 46 1.09 1.46 8.36
N GLU A 47 0.42 1.88 7.29
CA GLU A 47 -1.03 2.08 7.24
C GLU A 47 -1.58 1.48 5.94
N ALA A 48 -2.73 0.80 6.03
CA ALA A 48 -3.42 0.25 4.86
C ALA A 48 -4.91 0.57 4.93
N TYR A 49 -5.44 1.17 3.87
CA TYR A 49 -6.85 1.55 3.79
C TYR A 49 -7.58 0.74 2.73
N ARG A 50 -8.71 0.15 3.14
CA ARG A 50 -9.59 -0.53 2.19
C ARG A 50 -10.26 0.52 1.30
N ILE A 51 -10.22 0.29 0.00
CA ILE A 51 -10.97 1.04 -1.01
C ILE A 51 -11.95 0.10 -1.70
N ASP A 52 -13.04 0.67 -2.20
CA ASP A 52 -13.97 -0.08 -3.04
C ASP A 52 -13.35 -0.31 -4.42
N ASP A 53 -13.73 -1.43 -5.01
CA ASP A 53 -13.34 -1.77 -6.37
C ASP A 53 -14.11 -0.87 -7.35
N TYR A 54 -13.41 -0.25 -8.29
CA TYR A 54 -14.00 0.61 -9.31
C TYR A 54 -15.02 -0.13 -10.19
N LEU A 55 -14.94 -1.46 -10.26
CA LEU A 55 -15.92 -2.29 -10.96
C LEU A 55 -17.25 -2.42 -10.22
N ASN A 56 -17.31 -2.06 -8.94
CA ASN A 56 -18.51 -2.14 -8.10
C ASN A 56 -19.01 -0.76 -7.63
N ALA A 57 -18.45 0.33 -8.16
CA ALA A 57 -18.96 1.67 -7.92
C ALA A 57 -20.32 1.82 -8.63
N SER A 58 -21.40 1.60 -7.87
CA SER A 58 -22.79 1.81 -8.29
C SER A 58 -23.24 3.22 -7.92
#